data_AF-A0A3M2SUB5-F1
#
_entry.id   AF-A0A3M2SUB5-F1
#
_cell.length_a   1.000
_cell.length_b   1.000
_cell.length_c   1.000
_cell.angle_alpha   90.00
_cell.angle_beta   90.00
_cell.angle_gamma   90.00
#
_symmetry.space_group_name_H-M   'P 1'
#
loop_
_entity.id
_entity.type
_entity.pdbx_description
1 polymer ?
#
loop_
_entity_poly.entity_id
_entity_poly.type
_entity_poly.pdbx_seq_one_letter_code
_entity_poly.pdbx_strand_id
1 'polypeptide(L)'
;MELTWLPDTPQARSRRRAPRACPACQRRKVRHELSEDSGRDESTPANLQRLKKRCRHVAPYSIVEGTSNPGQAQGFSHVDETAEHRSNHTAPETQSRIASPVSAVSAVSAVSAVSAVSASPAYSRPDRFVGDLNPEAVIREKLDGKPENPLRDRIGLWITSNGDENTEDVASIGPFPAGQPSWPAPEPRSTASMLHQRYMSAIKACDRLPLKTRENLLPIYFSRVNHVLPLVEKDSFLSAHSQGISSVFLERAICLVAAKYKTASCDLYLVPDGPLVTSRKFCSDIYKGLVVATNSGLESDRVTHIRILALMSLHSEGYEGAEAASMHLCQAIHQAQTAGLHLDRPGRVADDALSKLFWCLWTLDKMHASLGGRPVLLADRDIGIERPDVKGSRSRSAFDVWFAVSDLLSTVISFYRPSADSRTIGWEEGFPAFEEIVGDDVQGELDFATLGALSSWMGNVCI
;
A
#
# COMPACT_ATOMS: atom_id res chain seq x y z
N MET A 1 -39.19 -10.25 -31.86
CA MET A 1 -38.43 -8.98 -31.96
C MET A 1 -37.08 -9.22 -31.33
N GLU A 2 -36.12 -9.65 -32.16
CA GLU A 2 -34.71 -9.79 -31.76
C GLU A 2 -34.00 -8.48 -32.11
N LEU A 3 -33.31 -7.89 -31.13
CA LEU A 3 -32.49 -6.70 -31.32
C LEU A 3 -31.05 -7.13 -31.56
N THR A 4 -30.66 -7.17 -32.83
CA THR A 4 -29.29 -7.40 -33.27
C THR A 4 -28.48 -6.11 -33.09
N TRP A 5 -27.45 -6.14 -32.24
CA TRP A 5 -26.50 -5.03 -32.11
C TRP A 5 -25.38 -5.20 -33.15
N LEU A 6 -25.32 -4.27 -34.11
CA LEU A 6 -24.19 -4.11 -35.03
C LEU A 6 -23.19 -3.11 -34.42
N PRO A 7 -21.90 -3.47 -34.23
CA PRO A 7 -20.88 -2.52 -33.83
C PRO A 7 -20.41 -1.70 -35.04
N ASP A 8 -20.61 -0.37 -34.98
CA ASP A 8 -19.97 0.58 -35.88
C ASP A 8 -18.44 0.51 -35.71
N THR A 9 -17.73 0.20 -36.80
CA THR A 9 -16.27 0.27 -36.87
C THR A 9 -15.81 1.73 -36.86
N PRO A 10 -14.93 2.16 -35.93
CA PRO A 10 -14.40 3.52 -35.96
C PRO A 10 -13.24 3.61 -36.95
N GLN A 11 -13.42 4.40 -38.01
CA GLN A 11 -12.33 4.92 -38.83
C GLN A 11 -11.29 5.63 -37.94
N ALA A 12 -10.01 5.33 -38.19
CA ALA A 12 -8.86 5.88 -37.52
C ALA A 12 -8.80 7.41 -37.66
N ARG A 13 -9.18 8.11 -36.58
CA ARG A 13 -8.69 9.45 -36.27
C ARG A 13 -8.15 9.40 -34.85
N SER A 14 -6.84 9.65 -34.71
CA SER A 14 -6.19 9.89 -33.43
C SER A 14 -6.97 10.97 -32.67
N ARG A 15 -7.57 10.61 -31.53
CA ARG A 15 -8.34 11.53 -30.68
C ARG A 15 -7.61 11.65 -29.34
N ARG A 16 -6.88 12.74 -29.13
CA ARG A 16 -6.32 13.07 -27.82
C ARG A 16 -7.46 13.56 -26.90
N ARG A 17 -7.65 12.90 -25.76
CA ARG A 17 -8.54 13.38 -24.70
C ARG A 17 -7.84 14.49 -23.92
N ALA A 18 -8.55 15.59 -23.66
CA ALA A 18 -8.08 16.61 -22.74
C ALA A 18 -7.97 16.02 -21.32
N PRO A 19 -6.95 16.40 -20.53
CA PRO A 19 -6.82 15.94 -19.14
C PRO A 19 -7.96 16.46 -18.25
N ARG A 20 -8.60 17.58 -18.60
CA ARG A 20 -9.80 18.11 -17.91
C ARG A 20 -10.85 18.62 -18.90
N ALA A 21 -12.12 18.45 -18.53
CA ALA A 21 -13.25 19.11 -19.19
C ALA A 21 -13.44 20.52 -18.63
N CYS A 22 -13.77 21.51 -19.47
CA CYS A 22 -14.06 22.86 -18.98
C CYS A 22 -15.26 22.89 -18.02
N PRO A 23 -15.39 23.91 -17.14
CA PRO A 23 -16.46 23.99 -16.14
C PRO A 23 -17.88 23.88 -16.74
N ALA A 24 -18.08 24.36 -17.96
CA ALA A 24 -19.34 24.25 -18.67
C ALA A 24 -19.67 22.81 -19.12
N CYS A 25 -18.66 22.05 -19.58
CA CYS A 25 -18.81 20.64 -19.96
C CYS A 25 -19.04 19.75 -18.72
N GLN A 26 -18.34 20.03 -17.61
CA GLN A 26 -18.54 19.34 -16.34
C GLN A 26 -19.98 19.51 -15.82
N ARG A 27 -20.49 20.74 -15.76
CA ARG A 27 -21.87 21.03 -15.30
C ARG A 27 -22.95 20.34 -16.14
N ARG A 28 -22.69 20.14 -17.44
CA ARG A 28 -23.66 19.56 -18.38
C ARG A 28 -23.48 18.04 -18.56
N LYS A 29 -22.50 17.41 -17.89
CA LYS A 29 -22.11 16.00 -18.08
C LYS A 29 -21.88 15.65 -19.56
N VAL A 30 -21.27 16.56 -20.33
CA VAL A 30 -20.99 16.35 -21.76
C VAL A 30 -19.50 16.18 -21.97
N ARG A 31 -19.12 15.29 -22.89
CA ARG A 31 -17.74 15.03 -23.31
C ARG A 31 -17.07 16.33 -23.78
N HIS A 32 -15.83 16.53 -23.32
CA HIS A 32 -14.94 17.61 -23.76
C HIS A 32 -13.90 17.03 -24.74
N GLU A 33 -13.71 17.70 -25.87
CA GLU A 33 -12.81 17.26 -26.96
C GLU A 33 -11.88 18.43 -27.32
N LEU A 34 -10.56 18.19 -27.37
CA LEU A 34 -9.58 19.15 -27.91
C LEU A 34 -9.43 18.88 -29.42
N SER A 35 -9.34 19.94 -30.23
CA SER A 35 -9.05 19.85 -31.66
C SER A 35 -7.64 20.36 -31.92
N GLU A 36 -6.82 19.57 -32.60
CA GLU A 36 -5.58 20.03 -33.24
C GLU A 36 -5.98 20.62 -34.60
N ASP A 37 -5.56 21.84 -34.91
CA ASP A 37 -5.90 22.50 -36.16
C ASP A 37 -5.00 21.99 -37.30
N SER A 38 -5.59 21.40 -38.34
CA SER A 38 -4.94 21.25 -39.64
C SER A 38 -5.60 22.22 -40.59
N GLY A 39 -4.98 23.40 -40.74
CA GLY A 39 -5.49 24.52 -41.51
C GLY A 39 -6.00 24.10 -42.89
N ARG A 40 -7.22 24.55 -43.22
CA ARG A 40 -7.75 24.69 -44.58
C ARG A 40 -8.90 25.71 -44.58
N ASP A 41 -8.87 26.50 -45.65
CA ASP A 41 -9.56 27.77 -45.90
C ASP A 41 -11.07 27.81 -45.63
N GLU A 42 -11.48 29.01 -45.21
CA GLU A 42 -12.85 29.51 -45.26
C GLU A 42 -13.41 29.52 -46.69
N SER A 43 -14.59 28.93 -46.87
CA SER A 43 -15.68 29.58 -47.61
C SER A 43 -16.96 28.74 -47.58
N THR A 44 -18.08 29.46 -47.46
CA THR A 44 -19.50 29.10 -47.67
C THR A 44 -20.37 28.90 -46.41
N PRO A 45 -21.37 29.78 -46.15
CA PRO A 45 -22.34 29.63 -45.08
C PRO A 45 -23.67 29.06 -45.60
N ALA A 46 -24.14 27.93 -45.06
CA ALA A 46 -25.59 27.58 -45.02
C ALA A 46 -25.82 26.18 -44.42
N ASN A 47 -26.12 26.11 -43.12
CA ASN A 47 -27.21 25.31 -42.52
C ASN A 47 -27.01 25.23 -41.00
N LEU A 48 -27.51 26.25 -40.29
CA LEU A 48 -27.84 26.10 -38.88
C LEU A 48 -29.13 25.28 -38.77
N GLN A 49 -29.02 24.00 -38.42
CA GLN A 49 -30.00 23.34 -37.55
C GLN A 49 -29.44 21.99 -37.04
N ARG A 50 -29.45 21.84 -35.71
CA ARG A 50 -29.02 20.69 -34.87
C ARG A 50 -27.55 20.61 -34.42
N LEU A 51 -27.05 21.67 -33.77
CA LEU A 51 -25.89 21.57 -32.87
C LEU A 51 -26.31 21.05 -31.49
N LYS A 52 -26.23 19.72 -31.29
CA LYS A 52 -26.24 19.13 -29.93
C LYS A 52 -24.93 19.51 -29.21
N LYS A 53 -25.01 20.52 -28.33
CA LYS A 53 -24.18 20.77 -27.13
C LYS A 53 -22.70 20.30 -27.19
N ARG A 54 -21.87 20.79 -28.10
CA ARG A 54 -20.40 20.60 -28.04
C ARG A 54 -19.71 21.94 -27.85
N CYS A 55 -18.76 21.98 -26.92
CA CYS A 55 -17.92 23.15 -26.67
C CYS A 55 -16.57 22.91 -27.36
N ARG A 56 -16.12 23.85 -28.18
CA ARG A 56 -14.83 23.81 -28.89
C ARG A 56 -13.99 24.98 -28.39
N HIS A 57 -12.77 24.70 -27.92
CA HIS A 57 -11.78 25.73 -27.58
C HIS A 57 -10.48 25.43 -28.30
N VAL A 58 -9.86 26.49 -28.82
CA VAL A 58 -8.51 26.48 -29.41
C VAL A 58 -7.51 26.55 -28.26
N ALA A 59 -6.47 25.72 -28.28
CA ALA A 59 -5.41 25.77 -27.27
C ALA A 59 -4.59 27.07 -27.45
N PRO A 60 -4.27 27.82 -26.39
CA PRO A 60 -3.28 28.88 -26.50
C PRO A 60 -1.91 28.26 -26.75
N TYR A 61 -1.30 28.60 -27.88
CA TYR A 61 0.08 28.24 -28.20
C TYR A 61 1.02 29.02 -27.27
N SER A 62 1.94 28.32 -26.62
CA SER A 62 3.07 28.91 -25.92
C SER A 62 4.01 29.53 -26.94
N ILE A 63 4.00 30.86 -27.08
CA ILE A 63 5.00 31.56 -27.86
C ILE A 63 6.21 31.82 -26.95
N VAL A 64 7.33 31.22 -27.33
CA VAL A 64 8.67 31.62 -26.91
C VAL A 64 9.00 32.89 -27.68
N GLU A 65 9.07 34.03 -27.00
CA GLU A 65 9.64 35.26 -27.56
C GLU A 65 10.80 35.71 -26.66
N GLY A 66 12.01 35.54 -27.18
CA GLY A 66 13.15 36.36 -26.80
C GLY A 66 13.32 37.46 -27.83
N THR A 67 13.51 38.69 -27.38
CA THR A 67 14.48 39.68 -27.91
C THR A 67 14.44 40.96 -27.07
N SER A 68 15.57 41.27 -26.42
CA SER A 68 16.27 42.57 -26.35
C SER A 68 15.49 43.87 -26.62
N ASN A 69 15.56 44.87 -25.72
CA ASN A 69 16.55 45.98 -25.69
C ASN A 69 16.17 47.05 -24.60
N PRO A 70 16.81 48.24 -24.51
CA PRO A 70 18.01 48.60 -23.74
C PRO A 70 17.71 49.52 -22.52
N GLY A 71 18.76 49.86 -21.76
CA GLY A 71 18.64 50.42 -20.41
C GLY A 71 18.29 51.90 -20.24
N GLN A 72 18.17 52.28 -18.96
CA GLN A 72 18.61 53.58 -18.46
C GLN A 72 18.97 53.46 -16.97
N ALA A 73 20.10 54.07 -16.64
CA ALA A 73 20.80 54.03 -15.38
C ALA A 73 20.25 55.04 -14.36
N GLN A 74 20.48 54.73 -13.08
CA GLN A 74 20.80 55.60 -11.93
C GLN A 74 20.63 54.68 -10.69
N GLY A 75 21.66 54.16 -10.02
CA GLY A 75 22.88 54.82 -9.55
C GLY A 75 22.61 55.41 -8.18
N PHE A 76 22.99 54.73 -7.10
CA PHE A 76 23.61 55.27 -5.89
C PHE A 76 24.03 54.14 -4.93
N SER A 77 25.09 54.43 -4.20
CA SER A 77 26.13 53.57 -3.62
C SER A 77 26.08 53.51 -2.09
N HIS A 78 26.88 52.57 -1.54
CA HIS A 78 27.51 52.61 -0.20
C HIS A 78 26.57 52.27 0.99
N VAL A 79 26.94 51.56 2.07
CA VAL A 79 28.24 51.35 2.74
C VAL A 79 28.22 49.99 3.48
N ASP A 80 29.40 49.39 3.55
CA ASP A 80 29.90 48.36 4.46
C ASP A 80 29.89 48.83 5.95
N GLU A 81 29.64 47.97 6.94
CA GLU A 81 30.47 47.92 8.16
C GLU A 81 30.15 46.74 9.10
N THR A 82 31.24 46.30 9.71
CA THR A 82 31.56 45.09 10.48
C THR A 82 31.37 45.22 12.00
N ALA A 83 31.70 44.11 12.70
CA ALA A 83 32.13 43.95 14.11
C ALA A 83 31.02 43.53 15.10
N GLU A 84 31.03 42.29 15.63
CA GLU A 84 31.91 41.71 16.67
C GLU A 84 31.70 42.25 18.10
N HIS A 85 31.19 41.41 19.01
CA HIS A 85 31.71 41.16 20.38
C HIS A 85 30.79 40.14 21.09
N ARG A 86 31.20 38.89 21.33
CA ARG A 86 32.13 38.34 22.34
C ARG A 86 31.62 38.44 23.80
N SER A 87 31.04 37.30 24.25
CA SER A 87 31.33 36.57 25.52
C SER A 87 31.21 37.26 26.88
N ASN A 88 30.48 36.67 27.85
CA ASN A 88 31.05 35.74 28.86
C ASN A 88 30.20 35.55 30.14
N HIS A 89 30.20 34.28 30.62
CA HIS A 89 30.15 33.78 32.02
C HIS A 89 28.92 34.15 32.90
N THR A 90 28.43 33.41 33.90
CA THR A 90 28.96 32.35 34.78
C THR A 90 27.77 31.73 35.54
N ALA A 91 27.80 30.43 35.85
CA ALA A 91 27.04 29.83 36.97
C ALA A 91 27.74 30.18 38.32
N PRO A 92 27.17 29.94 39.52
CA PRO A 92 27.04 28.56 40.05
C PRO A 92 25.95 28.30 41.15
N GLU A 93 25.92 27.03 41.58
CA GLU A 93 25.52 26.47 42.91
C GLU A 93 24.03 26.38 43.33
N THR A 94 23.44 25.19 43.49
CA THR A 94 23.53 24.13 44.54
C THR A 94 22.86 24.49 45.87
N GLN A 95 21.72 23.85 46.20
CA GLN A 95 21.44 23.36 47.57
C GLN A 95 20.23 22.40 47.65
N SER A 96 20.48 21.27 48.32
CA SER A 96 19.55 20.22 48.74
C SER A 96 18.84 20.63 50.05
N ARG A 97 17.60 20.15 50.28
CA ARG A 97 17.14 19.72 51.62
C ARG A 97 15.87 18.86 51.59
N ILE A 98 15.89 17.91 52.51
CA ILE A 98 15.03 16.75 52.79
C ILE A 98 13.81 17.17 53.64
N ALA A 99 12.64 16.53 53.47
CA ALA A 99 11.85 15.86 54.54
C ALA A 99 10.39 15.53 54.13
N SER A 100 10.03 14.25 54.23
CA SER A 100 8.67 13.76 54.55
C SER A 100 8.56 13.63 56.11
N PRO A 101 7.38 13.48 56.77
CA PRO A 101 6.60 12.22 56.68
C PRO A 101 5.06 12.28 57.00
N VAL A 102 4.44 11.09 56.83
CA VAL A 102 3.23 10.50 57.48
C VAL A 102 1.81 10.67 56.87
N SER A 103 1.36 9.52 56.34
CA SER A 103 0.03 8.85 56.29
C SER A 103 -1.26 9.59 56.71
N ALA A 104 -2.35 9.44 55.92
CA ALA A 104 -3.42 8.46 56.17
C ALA A 104 -4.67 8.62 55.24
N VAL A 105 -5.23 7.46 54.88
CA VAL A 105 -6.63 7.11 54.49
C VAL A 105 -7.29 7.59 53.17
N SER A 106 -7.95 6.59 52.56
CA SER A 106 -8.77 6.51 51.35
C SER A 106 -9.76 7.64 51.06
N ALA A 107 -9.84 8.01 49.78
CA ALA A 107 -11.11 8.37 49.12
C ALA A 107 -11.00 8.12 47.61
N VAL A 108 -11.97 7.36 47.09
CA VAL A 108 -12.17 7.09 45.67
C VAL A 108 -12.69 8.38 45.03
N SER A 109 -12.02 8.90 44.01
CA SER A 109 -12.57 9.96 43.15
C SER A 109 -11.97 9.88 41.76
N ALA A 110 -12.85 9.67 40.80
CA ALA A 110 -12.58 9.76 39.38
C ALA A 110 -12.11 11.19 39.05
N VAL A 111 -10.94 11.29 38.43
CA VAL A 111 -10.44 12.55 37.89
C VAL A 111 -10.02 12.31 36.45
N SER A 112 -10.76 12.92 35.53
CA SER A 112 -10.43 13.03 34.11
C SER A 112 -9.03 13.61 33.97
N ALA A 113 -8.08 12.77 33.57
CA ALA A 113 -6.74 13.21 33.18
C ALA A 113 -6.77 13.58 31.69
N VAL A 114 -6.94 14.87 31.43
CA VAL A 114 -6.64 15.49 30.15
C VAL A 114 -5.15 15.29 29.91
N SER A 115 -4.77 14.31 29.08
CA SER A 115 -3.38 14.12 28.69
C SER A 115 -3.01 15.22 27.70
N ALA A 116 -2.19 16.16 28.18
CA ALA A 116 -1.50 17.13 27.36
C ALA A 116 -0.57 16.40 26.38
N VAL A 117 -1.02 16.26 25.14
CA VAL A 117 -0.18 15.81 24.03
C VAL A 117 0.80 16.93 23.70
N SER A 118 2.07 16.69 23.98
CA SER A 118 3.16 17.52 23.45
C SER A 118 3.20 17.34 21.94
N ALA A 119 2.61 18.30 21.23
CA ALA A 119 2.61 18.34 19.77
C ALA A 119 4.01 18.67 19.25
N SER A 120 4.73 17.65 18.79
CA SER A 120 5.72 17.83 17.72
C SER A 120 4.98 17.82 16.38
N PRO A 121 5.39 18.61 15.38
CA PRO A 121 4.66 18.74 14.12
C PRO A 121 4.86 17.47 13.27
N ALA A 122 4.05 16.45 13.52
CA ALA A 122 3.87 15.37 12.58
C ALA A 122 3.15 15.96 11.36
N TYR A 123 3.80 15.98 10.20
CA TYR A 123 3.11 16.16 8.94
C TYR A 123 1.98 15.12 8.89
N SER A 124 0.73 15.57 8.96
CA SER A 124 -0.45 14.69 8.92
C SER A 124 -0.44 13.97 7.58
N ARG A 125 -0.17 12.67 7.64
CA ARG A 125 -0.09 11.83 6.44
C ARG A 125 -1.50 11.65 5.89
N PRO A 126 -1.71 11.79 4.56
CA PRO A 126 -3.03 11.54 3.99
C PRO A 126 -3.40 10.06 4.08
N ASP A 127 -4.60 9.83 4.61
CA ASP A 127 -5.19 8.52 4.93
C ASP A 127 -5.77 7.82 3.71
N ARG A 128 -6.27 8.60 2.75
CA ARG A 128 -6.97 8.08 1.56
C ARG A 128 -6.76 8.96 0.34
N PHE A 129 -6.77 8.33 -0.84
CA PHE A 129 -6.82 9.03 -2.13
C PHE A 129 -8.23 8.97 -2.73
N VAL A 130 -8.67 10.08 -3.34
CA VAL A 130 -9.95 10.17 -4.08
C VAL A 130 -9.68 10.73 -5.47
N GLY A 131 -9.90 9.91 -6.50
CA GLY A 131 -9.69 10.32 -7.89
C GLY A 131 -10.70 11.37 -8.37
N ASP A 132 -10.32 12.18 -9.36
CA ASP A 132 -11.15 13.26 -9.95
C ASP A 132 -12.48 12.75 -10.57
N LEU A 133 -12.58 11.44 -10.86
CA LEU A 133 -13.81 10.81 -11.35
C LEU A 133 -14.84 10.56 -10.24
N ASN A 134 -14.42 10.56 -8.97
CA ASN A 134 -15.34 10.45 -7.85
C ASN A 134 -15.96 11.83 -7.57
N PRO A 135 -17.31 11.98 -7.55
CA PRO A 135 -17.96 13.26 -7.28
C PRO A 135 -17.55 13.90 -5.94
N GLU A 136 -17.09 13.09 -4.99
CA GLU A 136 -16.54 13.53 -3.71
C GLU A 136 -15.37 14.52 -3.86
N ALA A 137 -14.50 14.34 -4.86
CA ALA A 137 -13.37 15.24 -5.10
C ALA A 137 -13.83 16.67 -5.45
N VAL A 138 -14.87 16.79 -6.27
CA VAL A 138 -15.45 18.09 -6.68
C VAL A 138 -16.20 18.75 -5.53
N ILE A 139 -16.85 17.97 -4.67
CA ILE A 139 -17.59 18.48 -3.51
C ILE A 139 -16.61 19.04 -2.49
N ARG A 140 -15.57 18.29 -2.12
CA ARG A 140 -14.57 18.74 -1.14
C ARG A 140 -13.81 19.98 -1.61
N GLU A 141 -13.41 20.03 -2.88
CA GLU A 141 -12.75 21.23 -3.44
C GLU A 141 -13.61 22.49 -3.30
N LYS A 142 -14.92 22.39 -3.51
CA LYS A 142 -15.83 23.52 -3.35
C LYS A 142 -16.03 23.93 -1.90
N LEU A 143 -15.95 22.98 -0.97
CA LEU A 143 -16.10 23.24 0.46
C LEU A 143 -14.82 23.82 1.07
N ASP A 144 -13.64 23.38 0.62
CA ASP A 144 -12.36 23.82 1.17
C ASP A 144 -12.06 25.31 0.93
N GLY A 145 -12.70 25.95 -0.06
CA GLY A 145 -12.68 27.40 -0.29
C GLY A 145 -11.30 28.05 -0.55
N LYS A 146 -10.21 27.26 -0.49
CA LYS A 146 -8.82 27.70 -0.67
C LYS A 146 -8.38 27.51 -2.12
N PRO A 147 -7.66 28.48 -2.71
CA PRO A 147 -7.29 28.45 -4.13
C PRO A 147 -6.26 27.35 -4.47
N GLU A 148 -5.43 26.91 -3.52
CA GLU A 148 -4.47 25.82 -3.73
C GLU A 148 -4.49 24.88 -2.52
N ASN A 149 -5.01 23.66 -2.70
CA ASN A 149 -4.92 22.61 -1.70
C ASN A 149 -3.59 21.85 -1.94
N PRO A 150 -2.63 21.86 -0.99
CA PRO A 150 -1.32 21.21 -1.15
C PRO A 150 -1.41 19.68 -1.26
N LEU A 151 -2.55 19.11 -0.86
CA LEU A 151 -2.88 17.69 -0.97
C LEU A 151 -3.58 17.35 -2.29
N ARG A 152 -3.63 18.27 -3.24
CA ARG A 152 -4.18 18.01 -4.56
C ARG A 152 -3.10 17.57 -5.54
N ASP A 153 -3.42 16.54 -6.31
CA ASP A 153 -2.60 16.07 -7.41
C ASP A 153 -3.36 16.17 -8.75
N ARG A 154 -2.68 15.91 -9.87
CA ARG A 154 -3.21 15.92 -11.24
C ARG A 154 -4.43 15.01 -11.43
N ILE A 155 -4.49 13.90 -10.70
CA ILE A 155 -5.49 12.85 -10.90
C ILE A 155 -6.50 12.72 -9.75
N GLY A 156 -6.39 13.54 -8.70
CA GLY A 156 -7.32 13.51 -7.58
C GLY A 156 -6.87 14.30 -6.36
N LEU A 157 -7.49 14.00 -5.24
CA LEU A 157 -7.32 14.68 -3.96
C LEU A 157 -6.91 13.67 -2.88
N TRP A 158 -5.87 14.01 -2.13
CA TRP A 158 -5.47 13.30 -0.92
C TRP A 158 -6.25 13.84 0.28
N ILE A 159 -6.80 12.94 1.10
CA ILE A 159 -7.60 13.28 2.29
C ILE A 159 -6.78 12.93 3.52
N THR A 160 -6.62 13.90 4.41
CA THR A 160 -6.17 13.72 5.80
C THR A 160 -7.39 13.80 6.71
N SER A 161 -7.65 12.78 7.52
CA SER A 161 -8.60 12.88 8.62
C SER A 161 -8.01 13.80 9.67
N ASN A 162 -8.42 15.07 9.67
CA ASN A 162 -8.30 15.89 10.87
C ASN A 162 -9.26 15.27 11.89
N GLY A 163 -8.79 14.99 13.11
CA GLY A 163 -9.50 14.21 14.14
C GLY A 163 -10.78 14.84 14.72
N ASP A 164 -11.56 15.55 13.91
CA ASP A 164 -12.81 16.24 14.22
C ASP A 164 -13.97 15.75 13.34
N GLU A 165 -13.94 14.48 12.90
CA GLU A 165 -15.14 13.82 12.41
C GLU A 165 -15.81 13.13 13.60
N ASN A 166 -16.91 13.75 14.07
CA ASN A 166 -17.95 13.08 14.82
C ASN A 166 -18.13 11.66 14.25
N THR A 167 -18.02 10.66 15.12
CA THR A 167 -18.42 9.28 14.85
C THR A 167 -19.89 9.26 14.49
N GLU A 168 -20.21 9.46 13.21
CA GLU A 168 -21.42 8.92 12.62
C GLU A 168 -21.11 7.48 12.21
N ASP A 169 -21.79 6.56 12.90
CA ASP A 169 -21.77 5.13 12.68
C ASP A 169 -21.75 4.79 11.18
N VAL A 170 -20.62 4.24 10.72
CA VAL A 170 -20.60 3.52 9.45
C VAL A 170 -21.34 2.21 9.69
N ALA A 171 -22.65 2.27 9.42
CA ALA A 171 -23.53 1.13 9.38
C ALA A 171 -22.89 -0.02 8.58
N SER A 172 -22.76 -1.16 9.26
CA SER A 172 -22.63 -2.52 8.76
C SER A 172 -22.65 -2.66 7.24
N ILE A 173 -21.48 -2.92 6.65
CA ILE A 173 -21.41 -3.58 5.34
C ILE A 173 -22.02 -4.97 5.54
N GLY A 174 -23.21 -5.18 4.97
CA GLY A 174 -23.94 -6.44 5.02
C GLY A 174 -23.11 -7.59 4.42
N PRO A 175 -23.44 -8.86 4.75
CA PRO A 175 -22.69 -10.00 4.24
C PRO A 175 -22.82 -10.09 2.72
N PHE A 176 -21.69 -10.17 2.02
CA PHE A 176 -21.65 -10.57 0.61
C PHE A 176 -22.28 -11.98 0.46
N PRO A 177 -23.04 -12.25 -0.62
CA PRO A 177 -23.69 -13.53 -0.80
C PRO A 177 -22.65 -14.63 -1.03
N ALA A 178 -22.57 -15.57 -0.09
CA ALA A 178 -21.76 -16.77 -0.19
C ALA A 178 -22.32 -17.70 -1.27
N GLY A 179 -21.57 -17.89 -2.35
CA GLY A 179 -21.73 -19.05 -3.22
C GLY A 179 -21.10 -20.26 -2.54
N GLN A 180 -21.82 -20.90 -1.61
CA GLN A 180 -21.41 -22.21 -1.05
C GLN A 180 -21.97 -23.35 -1.91
N PRO A 181 -21.16 -24.35 -2.29
CA PRO A 181 -21.70 -25.65 -2.71
C PRO A 181 -22.32 -26.35 -1.50
N SER A 182 -23.58 -26.78 -1.67
CA SER A 182 -24.39 -27.43 -0.64
C SER A 182 -23.79 -28.76 -0.17
N TRP A 183 -23.42 -28.83 1.10
CA TRP A 183 -23.11 -30.05 1.85
C TRP A 183 -24.07 -30.19 3.06
N PRO A 184 -24.37 -31.41 3.54
CA PRO A 184 -25.42 -31.64 4.51
C PRO A 184 -25.12 -30.97 5.86
N ALA A 185 -26.15 -30.35 6.42
CA ALA A 185 -26.09 -29.49 7.60
C ALA A 185 -25.50 -30.22 8.82
N PRO A 186 -24.45 -29.68 9.48
CA PRO A 186 -24.08 -30.08 10.82
C PRO A 186 -25.05 -29.45 11.83
N GLU A 187 -25.40 -30.22 12.86
CA GLU A 187 -26.18 -29.86 14.06
C GLU A 187 -26.05 -28.38 14.50
N PRO A 188 -27.15 -27.71 14.91
CA PRO A 188 -27.14 -26.30 15.23
C PRO A 188 -26.32 -26.03 16.50
N ARG A 189 -25.05 -25.69 16.34
CA ARG A 189 -24.31 -24.99 17.40
C ARG A 189 -25.06 -23.69 17.69
N SER A 190 -25.45 -23.51 18.95
CA SER A 190 -26.05 -22.25 19.42
C SER A 190 -25.17 -21.07 18.98
N THR A 191 -25.79 -20.05 18.39
CA THR A 191 -25.13 -18.81 17.97
C THR A 191 -24.29 -18.20 19.10
N ALA A 192 -24.75 -18.34 20.35
CA ALA A 192 -24.02 -17.93 21.54
C ALA A 192 -22.66 -18.63 21.68
N SER A 193 -22.60 -19.94 21.40
CA SER A 193 -21.34 -20.71 21.46
C SER A 193 -20.35 -20.25 20.39
N MET A 194 -20.83 -19.98 19.17
CA MET A 194 -20.00 -19.48 18.08
C MET A 194 -19.45 -18.08 18.38
N LEU A 195 -20.29 -17.18 18.88
CA LEU A 195 -19.88 -15.83 19.26
C LEU A 195 -18.89 -15.86 20.43
N HIS A 196 -19.15 -16.69 21.45
CA HIS A 196 -18.22 -16.88 22.56
C HIS A 196 -16.86 -17.39 22.09
N GLN A 197 -16.83 -18.38 21.17
CA GLN A 197 -15.59 -18.88 20.60
C GLN A 197 -14.81 -17.79 19.86
N ARG A 198 -15.49 -16.97 19.05
CA ARG A 198 -14.86 -15.83 18.35
C ARG A 198 -14.32 -14.80 19.33
N TYR A 199 -15.11 -14.43 20.34
CA TYR A 199 -14.70 -13.51 21.40
C TYR A 199 -13.44 -14.01 22.12
N MET A 200 -13.43 -15.26 22.59
CA MET A 200 -12.26 -15.85 23.24
C MET A 200 -11.02 -15.87 22.33
N SER A 201 -11.21 -16.14 21.04
CA SER A 201 -10.12 -16.10 20.06
C SER A 201 -9.60 -14.68 19.83
N ALA A 202 -10.47 -13.66 19.85
CA ALA A 202 -10.09 -12.26 19.73
C ALA A 202 -9.24 -11.82 20.93
N ILE A 203 -9.74 -12.08 22.15
CA ILE A 203 -9.02 -11.75 23.39
C ILE A 203 -7.64 -12.41 23.40
N LYS A 204 -7.58 -13.72 23.09
CA LYS A 204 -6.30 -14.43 22.99
C LYS A 204 -5.37 -13.86 21.92
N ALA A 205 -5.90 -13.30 20.83
CA ALA A 205 -5.09 -12.68 19.77
C ALA A 205 -4.50 -11.32 20.22
N CYS A 206 -5.15 -10.62 21.14
CA CYS A 206 -4.66 -9.37 21.72
C CYS A 206 -3.46 -9.59 22.66
N ASP A 207 -3.30 -10.78 23.23
CA ASP A 207 -2.14 -11.10 24.06
C ASP A 207 -0.87 -11.25 23.22
N ARG A 208 0.27 -10.77 23.72
CA ARG A 208 1.56 -11.03 23.08
C ARG A 208 1.98 -12.50 23.26
N LEU A 209 2.64 -13.05 22.25
CA LEU A 209 3.28 -14.36 22.38
C LEU A 209 4.42 -14.31 23.42
N PRO A 210 4.75 -15.45 24.05
CA PRO A 210 5.87 -15.54 24.99
C PRO A 210 7.15 -14.93 24.42
N LEU A 211 7.92 -14.23 25.27
CA LEU A 211 9.14 -13.53 24.86
C LEU A 211 10.12 -14.48 24.15
N LYS A 212 10.37 -15.65 24.74
CA LYS A 212 11.24 -16.68 24.17
C LYS A 212 10.84 -17.09 22.74
N THR A 213 9.54 -17.26 22.51
CA THR A 213 9.00 -17.56 21.17
C THR A 213 9.30 -16.42 20.19
N ARG A 214 9.09 -15.16 20.60
CA ARG A 214 9.31 -13.99 19.74
C ARG A 214 10.79 -13.77 19.43
N GLU A 215 11.66 -13.85 20.43
CA GLU A 215 13.11 -13.69 20.26
C GLU A 215 13.71 -14.74 19.34
N ASN A 216 13.15 -15.96 19.30
CA ASN A 216 13.56 -17.00 18.36
C ASN A 216 13.02 -16.75 16.93
N LEU A 217 11.75 -16.35 16.79
CA LEU A 217 11.08 -16.26 15.49
C LEU A 217 11.38 -14.96 14.71
N LEU A 218 11.58 -13.84 15.40
CA LEU A 218 11.85 -12.54 14.75
C LEU A 218 13.12 -12.58 13.88
N PRO A 219 14.29 -13.07 14.36
CA PRO A 219 15.49 -13.17 13.53
C PRO A 219 15.30 -14.09 12.32
N ILE A 220 14.56 -15.19 12.48
CA ILE A 220 14.25 -16.12 11.38
C ILE A 220 13.46 -15.39 10.30
N TYR A 221 12.41 -14.64 10.66
CA TYR A 221 11.64 -13.87 9.68
C TYR A 221 12.51 -12.88 8.90
N PHE A 222 13.31 -12.06 9.61
CA PHE A 222 14.10 -11.02 8.96
C PHE A 222 15.24 -11.57 8.08
N SER A 223 15.78 -12.74 8.41
CA SER A 223 16.84 -13.40 7.64
C SER A 223 16.35 -14.33 6.53
N ARG A 224 15.10 -14.80 6.58
CA ARG A 224 14.56 -15.81 5.65
C ARG A 224 13.42 -15.34 4.76
N VAL A 225 12.69 -14.32 5.20
CA VAL A 225 11.48 -13.84 4.50
C VAL A 225 11.63 -12.38 4.13
N ASN A 226 11.88 -11.50 5.11
CA ASN A 226 11.86 -10.06 4.88
C ASN A 226 12.99 -9.58 3.96
N HIS A 227 14.09 -10.33 3.86
CA HIS A 227 15.17 -9.98 2.93
C HIS A 227 14.78 -10.22 1.46
N VAL A 228 13.95 -11.24 1.18
CA VAL A 228 13.36 -11.49 -0.15
C VAL A 228 12.14 -10.63 -0.39
N LEU A 229 11.30 -10.47 0.63
CA LEU A 229 10.01 -9.79 0.56
C LEU A 229 9.90 -8.76 1.70
N PRO A 230 10.47 -7.55 1.53
CA PRO A 230 10.57 -6.51 2.57
C PRO A 230 9.21 -5.86 2.88
N LEU A 231 8.30 -6.62 3.48
CA LEU A 231 6.99 -6.15 3.93
C LEU A 231 7.09 -5.25 5.17
N VAL A 232 8.11 -5.49 6.01
CA VAL A 232 8.30 -4.81 7.29
C VAL A 232 9.64 -4.09 7.31
N GLU A 233 9.63 -2.81 7.65
CA GLU A 233 10.85 -2.04 7.88
C GLU A 233 11.55 -2.51 9.15
N LYS A 234 12.66 -3.22 8.98
CA LYS A 234 13.34 -3.96 10.04
C LYS A 234 13.74 -3.06 11.21
N ASP A 235 14.46 -1.99 10.96
CA ASP A 235 15.02 -1.15 12.04
C ASP A 235 13.92 -0.41 12.79
N SER A 236 12.93 0.12 12.06
CA SER A 236 11.76 0.75 12.67
C SER A 236 10.96 -0.23 13.52
N PHE A 237 10.75 -1.45 13.03
CA PHE A 237 10.04 -2.49 13.77
C PHE A 237 10.80 -2.94 15.01
N LEU A 238 12.11 -3.20 14.90
CA LEU A 238 12.94 -3.65 16.03
C LEU A 238 13.03 -2.56 17.11
N SER A 239 13.14 -1.29 16.71
CA SER A 239 13.07 -0.15 17.64
C SER A 239 11.73 -0.14 18.38
N ALA A 240 10.61 -0.20 17.67
CA ALA A 240 9.27 -0.24 18.27
C ALA A 240 9.06 -1.47 19.17
N HIS A 241 9.62 -2.61 18.78
CA HIS A 241 9.56 -3.85 19.55
C HIS A 241 10.32 -3.73 20.88
N SER A 242 11.54 -3.18 20.85
CA SER A 242 12.35 -2.95 22.06
C SER A 242 11.68 -2.00 23.06
N GLN A 243 10.88 -1.06 22.56
CA GLN A 243 10.10 -0.11 23.35
C GLN A 243 8.73 -0.66 23.79
N GLY A 244 8.35 -1.87 23.35
CA GLY A 244 7.06 -2.49 23.69
C GLY A 244 5.84 -1.89 23.00
N ILE A 245 6.02 -1.03 22.00
CA ILE A 245 4.96 -0.30 21.29
C ILE A 245 4.61 -0.88 19.92
N SER A 246 5.31 -1.93 19.48
CA SER A 246 5.00 -2.67 18.25
C SER A 246 3.60 -3.28 18.27
N SER A 247 2.94 -3.37 17.10
CA SER A 247 1.64 -4.06 16.99
C SER A 247 1.77 -5.54 17.37
N VAL A 248 0.88 -5.99 18.26
CA VAL A 248 0.77 -7.40 18.67
C VAL A 248 0.36 -8.28 17.49
N PHE A 249 -0.52 -7.78 16.62
CA PHE A 249 -1.00 -8.51 15.46
C PHE A 249 0.09 -8.64 14.39
N LEU A 250 0.91 -7.60 14.19
CA LEU A 250 2.06 -7.68 13.30
C LEU A 250 3.10 -8.67 13.81
N GLU A 251 3.40 -8.67 15.10
CA GLU A 251 4.29 -9.67 15.72
C GLU A 251 3.79 -11.10 15.50
N ARG A 252 2.49 -11.31 15.70
CA ARG A 252 1.85 -12.62 15.47
C ARG A 252 1.91 -13.03 14.00
N ALA A 253 1.67 -12.12 13.06
CA ALA A 253 1.77 -12.39 11.64
C ALA A 253 3.21 -12.73 11.21
N ILE A 254 4.21 -12.04 11.76
CA ILE A 254 5.62 -12.38 11.58
C ILE A 254 5.92 -13.79 12.11
N CYS A 255 5.47 -14.09 13.33
CA CYS A 255 5.65 -15.42 13.94
C CYS A 255 4.94 -16.53 13.15
N LEU A 256 3.77 -16.25 12.56
CA LEU A 256 3.04 -17.19 11.70
C LEU A 256 3.86 -17.64 10.50
N VAL A 257 4.57 -16.72 9.86
CA VAL A 257 5.41 -17.03 8.70
C VAL A 257 6.71 -17.71 9.13
N ALA A 258 7.38 -17.18 10.17
CA ALA A 258 8.64 -17.71 10.67
C ALA A 258 8.55 -19.14 11.22
N ALA A 259 7.43 -19.49 11.85
CA ALA A 259 7.26 -20.81 12.48
C ALA A 259 7.24 -21.97 11.47
N LYS A 260 7.14 -21.70 10.17
CA LYS A 260 7.18 -22.71 9.10
C LYS A 260 8.58 -23.23 8.82
N TYR A 261 9.62 -22.50 9.23
CA TYR A 261 11.00 -22.91 9.02
C TYR A 261 11.40 -23.97 10.05
N LYS A 262 12.16 -24.98 9.62
CA LYS A 262 12.58 -26.09 10.50
C LYS A 262 13.36 -25.61 11.73
N THR A 263 14.14 -24.54 11.59
CA THR A 263 14.92 -23.90 12.65
C THR A 263 14.05 -23.34 13.79
N ALA A 264 12.76 -23.10 13.56
CA ALA A 264 11.85 -22.57 14.57
C ALA A 264 11.37 -23.60 15.61
N SER A 265 11.60 -24.91 15.38
CA SER A 265 10.89 -25.99 16.06
C SER A 265 11.13 -26.10 17.57
N CYS A 266 12.20 -25.50 18.10
CA CYS A 266 12.61 -25.69 19.49
C CYS A 266 11.90 -24.80 20.51
N ASP A 267 11.24 -23.71 20.09
CA ASP A 267 10.70 -22.69 21.01
C ASP A 267 9.31 -22.16 20.59
N LEU A 268 8.40 -23.08 20.22
CA LEU A 268 7.03 -22.72 19.83
C LEU A 268 6.07 -22.84 21.00
N TYR A 269 5.90 -21.73 21.73
CA TYR A 269 4.95 -21.62 22.84
C TYR A 269 3.86 -20.59 22.55
N LEU A 270 2.60 -20.94 22.82
CA LEU A 270 1.45 -20.06 22.62
C LEU A 270 1.11 -19.21 23.87
N VAL A 271 1.52 -19.67 25.05
CA VAL A 271 1.28 -19.01 26.34
C VAL A 271 2.54 -19.14 27.21
N PRO A 272 2.80 -18.21 28.15
CA PRO A 272 3.90 -18.35 29.10
C PRO A 272 3.79 -19.67 29.87
N ASP A 273 4.92 -20.36 30.05
CA ASP A 273 5.02 -21.66 30.74
C ASP A 273 4.10 -22.76 30.20
N GLY A 274 3.61 -22.61 28.96
CA GLY A 274 2.78 -23.58 28.28
C GLY A 274 3.56 -24.77 27.72
N PRO A 275 2.87 -25.79 27.20
CA PRO A 275 3.53 -26.89 26.50
C PRO A 275 4.14 -26.39 25.18
N LEU A 276 5.26 -27.01 24.79
CA LEU A 276 5.79 -26.87 23.44
C LEU A 276 4.77 -27.43 22.45
N VAL A 277 4.45 -26.67 21.41
CA VAL A 277 3.50 -27.09 20.37
C VAL A 277 4.20 -27.34 19.04
N THR A 278 3.58 -28.17 18.19
CA THR A 278 4.07 -28.39 16.83
C THR A 278 3.90 -27.13 15.97
N SER A 279 4.75 -26.94 14.97
CA SER A 279 4.65 -25.82 14.00
C SER A 279 3.26 -25.70 13.39
N ARG A 280 2.65 -26.81 12.98
CA ARG A 280 1.28 -26.84 12.44
C ARG A 280 0.27 -26.29 13.45
N LYS A 281 0.27 -26.81 14.68
CA LYS A 281 -0.68 -26.38 15.72
C LYS A 281 -0.48 -24.90 16.09
N PHE A 282 0.77 -24.48 16.21
CA PHE A 282 1.16 -23.10 16.46
C PHE A 282 0.62 -22.16 15.37
N CYS A 283 0.89 -22.46 14.11
CA CYS A 283 0.43 -21.67 12.97
C CYS A 283 -1.10 -21.62 12.91
N SER A 284 -1.79 -22.75 13.09
CA SER A 284 -3.26 -22.82 13.05
C SER A 284 -3.91 -21.95 14.12
N ASP A 285 -3.37 -21.94 15.34
CA ASP A 285 -3.91 -21.15 16.44
C ASP A 285 -3.61 -19.65 16.27
N ILE A 286 -2.42 -19.28 15.79
CA ILE A 286 -2.09 -17.89 15.46
C ILE A 286 -2.98 -17.37 14.33
N TYR A 287 -3.10 -18.14 13.24
CA TYR A 287 -3.88 -17.75 12.08
C TYR A 287 -5.36 -17.53 12.45
N LYS A 288 -5.97 -18.41 13.24
CA LYS A 288 -7.35 -18.23 13.74
C LYS A 288 -7.51 -16.94 14.53
N GLY A 289 -6.54 -16.63 15.41
CA GLY A 289 -6.53 -15.38 16.16
C GLY A 289 -6.45 -14.15 15.25
N LEU A 290 -5.54 -14.17 14.26
CA LEU A 290 -5.37 -13.09 13.30
C LEU A 290 -6.60 -12.88 12.42
N VAL A 291 -7.24 -13.95 11.92
CA VAL A 291 -8.49 -13.86 11.14
C VAL A 291 -9.56 -13.12 11.95
N VAL A 292 -9.72 -13.45 13.23
CA VAL A 292 -10.69 -12.76 14.10
C VAL A 292 -10.30 -11.30 14.31
N ALA A 293 -9.03 -11.02 14.63
CA ALA A 293 -8.56 -9.65 14.89
C ALA A 293 -8.70 -8.74 13.67
N THR A 294 -8.32 -9.23 12.48
CA THR A 294 -8.42 -8.51 11.21
C THR A 294 -9.89 -8.25 10.84
N ASN A 295 -10.76 -9.26 10.95
CA ASN A 295 -12.19 -9.09 10.64
C ASN A 295 -12.92 -8.18 11.63
N SER A 296 -12.43 -8.10 12.87
CA SER A 296 -12.95 -7.19 13.89
C SER A 296 -12.35 -5.78 13.83
N GLY A 297 -11.42 -5.51 12.91
CA GLY A 297 -10.79 -4.20 12.77
C GLY A 297 -9.96 -3.78 14.00
N LEU A 298 -9.35 -4.74 14.71
CA LEU A 298 -8.62 -4.46 15.95
C LEU A 298 -7.27 -3.75 15.73
N GLU A 299 -6.70 -3.86 14.53
CA GLU A 299 -5.50 -3.11 14.17
C GLU A 299 -5.90 -1.72 13.65
N SER A 300 -5.51 -0.67 14.37
CA SER A 300 -5.82 0.71 14.02
C SER A 300 -4.93 1.26 12.91
N ASP A 301 -3.64 0.87 12.86
CA ASP A 301 -2.75 1.40 11.84
C ASP A 301 -2.99 0.70 10.50
N ARG A 302 -3.46 1.47 9.52
CA ARG A 302 -3.83 0.98 8.20
C ARG A 302 -2.68 0.31 7.47
N VAL A 303 -1.46 0.85 7.59
CA VAL A 303 -0.28 0.28 6.91
C VAL A 303 0.11 -1.04 7.56
N THR A 304 0.07 -1.10 8.89
CA THR A 304 0.30 -2.33 9.65
C THR A 304 -0.76 -3.38 9.32
N HIS A 305 -2.02 -2.99 9.15
CA HIS A 305 -3.08 -3.89 8.70
C HIS A 305 -2.80 -4.46 7.30
N ILE A 306 -2.35 -3.64 6.35
CA ILE A 306 -1.91 -4.10 5.01
C ILE A 306 -0.78 -5.13 5.13
N ARG A 307 0.22 -4.88 5.99
CA ARG A 307 1.35 -5.80 6.24
C ARG A 307 0.88 -7.13 6.85
N ILE A 308 -0.03 -7.08 7.82
CA ILE A 308 -0.60 -8.28 8.44
C ILE A 308 -1.32 -9.13 7.39
N LEU A 309 -2.18 -8.53 6.57
CA LEU A 309 -2.88 -9.22 5.49
C LEU A 309 -1.91 -9.84 4.47
N ALA A 310 -0.87 -9.11 4.07
CA ALA A 310 0.17 -9.62 3.17
C ALA A 310 0.93 -10.81 3.79
N LEU A 311 1.24 -10.77 5.08
CA LEU A 311 1.88 -11.90 5.77
C LEU A 311 0.92 -13.09 5.93
N MET A 312 -0.37 -12.85 6.15
CA MET A 312 -1.39 -13.88 6.20
C MET A 312 -1.60 -14.56 4.84
N SER A 313 -1.38 -13.86 3.72
CA SER A 313 -1.45 -14.46 2.39
C SER A 313 -0.34 -15.48 2.12
N LEU A 314 0.76 -15.45 2.89
CA LEU A 314 1.80 -16.48 2.86
C LEU A 314 1.41 -17.75 3.63
N HIS A 315 0.22 -17.78 4.27
CA HIS A 315 -0.27 -18.91 5.03
C HIS A 315 -1.45 -19.61 4.34
N SER A 316 -1.21 -20.85 3.90
CA SER A 316 -2.24 -21.76 3.42
C SER A 316 -2.24 -23.04 4.27
N GLU A 317 -3.39 -23.34 4.88
CA GLU A 317 -3.64 -24.60 5.61
C GLU A 317 -4.99 -25.19 5.18
N GLY A 318 -5.02 -26.50 4.92
CA GLY A 318 -6.25 -27.22 4.57
C GLY A 318 -6.67 -27.05 3.11
N TYR A 319 -7.83 -27.61 2.77
CA TYR A 319 -8.36 -27.64 1.39
C TYR A 319 -8.67 -26.23 0.84
N GLU A 320 -9.21 -25.34 1.67
CA GLU A 320 -9.53 -23.95 1.32
C GLU A 320 -8.37 -22.98 1.59
N GLY A 321 -7.19 -23.49 1.98
CA GLY A 321 -6.07 -22.66 2.42
C GLY A 321 -5.53 -21.72 1.33
N ALA A 322 -5.51 -22.17 0.07
CA ALA A 322 -5.07 -21.34 -1.06
C ALA A 322 -6.07 -20.21 -1.37
N GLU A 323 -7.37 -20.49 -1.25
CA GLU A 323 -8.42 -19.49 -1.45
C GLU A 323 -8.38 -18.45 -0.33
N ALA A 324 -8.31 -18.88 0.93
CA ALA A 324 -8.20 -17.97 2.07
C ALA A 324 -6.95 -17.08 1.99
N ALA A 325 -5.80 -17.67 1.62
CA ALA A 325 -4.58 -16.92 1.37
C ALA A 325 -4.74 -15.85 0.28
N SER A 326 -5.36 -16.21 -0.85
CA SER A 326 -5.65 -15.26 -1.93
C SER A 326 -6.60 -14.13 -1.50
N MET A 327 -7.58 -14.44 -0.63
CA MET A 327 -8.51 -13.43 -0.10
C MET A 327 -7.79 -12.39 0.76
N HIS A 328 -6.86 -12.81 1.61
CA HIS A 328 -6.04 -11.88 2.41
C HIS A 328 -5.21 -10.95 1.51
N LEU A 329 -4.65 -11.48 0.42
CA LEU A 329 -3.94 -10.66 -0.56
C LEU A 329 -4.86 -9.66 -1.27
N CYS A 330 -6.06 -10.07 -1.70
CA CYS A 330 -7.07 -9.18 -2.28
C CYS A 330 -7.38 -8.02 -1.34
N GLN A 331 -7.57 -8.30 -0.05
CA GLN A 331 -7.82 -7.28 0.97
C GLN A 331 -6.61 -6.34 1.15
N ALA A 332 -5.39 -6.88 1.20
CA ALA A 332 -4.17 -6.08 1.31
C ALA A 332 -4.02 -5.10 0.14
N ILE A 333 -4.21 -5.60 -1.10
CA ILE A 333 -4.14 -4.81 -2.33
C ILE A 333 -5.22 -3.73 -2.36
N HIS A 334 -6.47 -4.10 -2.02
CA HIS A 334 -7.55 -3.13 -1.96
C HIS A 334 -7.23 -2.00 -0.96
N GLN A 335 -6.76 -2.33 0.23
CA GLN A 335 -6.39 -1.33 1.24
C GLN A 335 -5.23 -0.46 0.78
N ALA A 336 -4.22 -1.03 0.14
CA ALA A 336 -3.09 -0.30 -0.43
C ALA A 336 -3.51 0.66 -1.55
N GLN A 337 -4.41 0.23 -2.45
CA GLN A 337 -4.96 1.07 -3.51
C GLN A 337 -5.80 2.22 -2.95
N THR A 338 -6.64 1.93 -1.95
CA THR A 338 -7.49 2.94 -1.31
C THR A 338 -6.67 3.97 -0.55
N ALA A 339 -5.59 3.53 0.09
CA ALA A 339 -4.59 4.43 0.68
C ALA A 339 -3.70 5.09 -0.38
N GLY A 340 -3.83 4.80 -1.67
CA GLY A 340 -3.06 5.43 -2.74
C GLY A 340 -1.57 5.04 -2.77
N LEU A 341 -1.16 3.90 -2.21
CA LEU A 341 0.27 3.51 -2.20
C LEU A 341 0.86 3.37 -3.62
N HIS A 342 -0.01 3.02 -4.58
CA HIS A 342 0.26 2.89 -6.00
C HIS A 342 0.48 4.20 -6.74
N LEU A 343 0.24 5.36 -6.12
CA LEU A 343 0.32 6.68 -6.75
C LEU A 343 1.53 7.46 -6.23
N ASP A 344 2.11 8.28 -7.10
CA ASP A 344 3.11 9.25 -6.68
C ASP A 344 2.45 10.34 -5.84
N ARG A 345 3.08 10.71 -4.73
CA ARG A 345 2.53 11.66 -3.75
C ARG A 345 3.37 12.95 -3.78
N PRO A 346 2.74 14.13 -3.71
CA PRO A 346 3.50 15.38 -3.55
C PRO A 346 4.42 15.31 -2.32
N GLY A 347 5.72 15.56 -2.51
CA GLY A 347 6.73 15.51 -1.46
C GLY A 347 7.22 14.10 -1.09
N ARG A 348 6.89 13.07 -1.87
CA ARG A 348 7.41 11.73 -1.67
C ARG A 348 8.89 11.65 -2.04
N VAL A 349 9.67 10.99 -1.20
CA VAL A 349 11.06 10.62 -1.52
C VAL A 349 11.03 9.35 -2.36
N ALA A 350 11.84 9.32 -3.44
CA ALA A 350 12.04 8.10 -4.22
C ALA A 350 12.54 6.95 -3.31
N ASP A 351 12.09 5.73 -3.59
CA ASP A 351 12.46 4.51 -2.84
C ASP A 351 12.03 4.46 -1.35
N ASP A 352 10.90 5.09 -0.99
CA ASP A 352 10.37 4.98 0.37
C ASP A 352 9.84 3.58 0.73
N ALA A 353 9.80 3.28 2.03
CA ALA A 353 9.29 2.02 2.60
C ALA A 353 7.89 1.61 2.09
N LEU A 354 7.05 2.60 1.75
CA LEU A 354 5.70 2.38 1.25
C LEU A 354 5.69 1.97 -0.23
N SER A 355 6.64 2.47 -1.03
CA SER A 355 6.87 2.01 -2.40
C SER A 355 7.33 0.56 -2.36
N LYS A 356 8.28 0.23 -1.48
CA LYS A 356 8.74 -1.14 -1.27
C LYS A 356 7.61 -2.08 -0.87
N LEU A 357 6.77 -1.67 0.09
CA LEU A 357 5.57 -2.43 0.47
C LEU A 357 4.62 -2.64 -0.72
N PHE A 358 4.36 -1.60 -1.51
CA PHE A 358 3.51 -1.73 -2.70
C PHE A 358 4.09 -2.70 -3.73
N TRP A 359 5.38 -2.60 -4.02
CA TRP A 359 6.04 -3.52 -4.96
C TRP A 359 6.09 -4.96 -4.42
N CYS A 360 6.19 -5.17 -3.10
CA CYS A 360 5.99 -6.49 -2.50
C CYS A 360 4.58 -7.03 -2.80
N LEU A 361 3.52 -6.23 -2.62
CA LEU A 361 2.16 -6.64 -2.96
C LEU A 361 2.00 -6.95 -4.46
N TRP A 362 2.66 -6.18 -5.32
CA TRP A 362 2.69 -6.44 -6.77
C TRP A 362 3.32 -7.80 -7.09
N THR A 363 4.45 -8.14 -6.47
CA THR A 363 5.09 -9.46 -6.67
C THR A 363 4.23 -10.61 -6.13
N LEU A 364 3.60 -10.42 -4.96
CA LEU A 364 2.67 -11.39 -4.39
C LEU A 364 1.45 -11.62 -5.29
N ASP A 365 0.93 -10.57 -5.93
CA ASP A 365 -0.17 -10.68 -6.90
C ASP A 365 0.21 -11.60 -8.06
N LYS A 366 1.42 -11.45 -8.62
CA LYS A 366 1.88 -12.33 -9.71
C LYS A 366 2.04 -13.78 -9.22
N MET A 367 2.63 -13.96 -8.03
CA MET A 367 2.78 -15.27 -7.42
C MET A 367 1.43 -15.97 -7.19
N HIS A 368 0.43 -15.28 -6.63
CA HIS A 368 -0.89 -15.85 -6.39
C HIS A 368 -1.67 -16.10 -7.69
N ALA A 369 -1.51 -15.23 -8.69
CA ALA A 369 -2.10 -15.41 -10.01
C ALA A 369 -1.59 -16.71 -10.68
N SER A 370 -0.28 -16.97 -10.62
CA SER A 370 0.31 -18.15 -11.22
C SER A 370 0.00 -19.44 -10.46
N LEU A 371 0.15 -19.46 -9.14
CA LEU A 371 -0.07 -20.65 -8.32
C LEU A 371 -1.56 -21.04 -8.24
N GLY A 372 -2.46 -20.06 -8.27
CA GLY A 372 -3.90 -20.26 -8.06
C GLY A 372 -4.76 -20.16 -9.32
N GLY A 373 -4.15 -19.91 -10.49
CA GLY A 373 -4.88 -19.61 -11.72
C GLY A 373 -5.83 -18.42 -11.57
N ARG A 374 -5.46 -17.43 -10.75
CA ARG A 374 -6.30 -16.29 -10.39
C ARG A 374 -6.02 -15.10 -11.34
N PRO A 375 -7.02 -14.24 -11.60
CA PRO A 375 -6.75 -12.98 -12.29
C PRO A 375 -5.79 -12.09 -11.50
N VAL A 376 -4.87 -11.45 -12.21
CA VAL A 376 -3.99 -10.41 -11.67
C VAL A 376 -4.82 -9.21 -11.24
N LEU A 377 -4.63 -8.76 -10.00
CA LEU A 377 -5.37 -7.66 -9.39
C LEU A 377 -4.74 -6.29 -9.68
N LEU A 378 -3.41 -6.23 -9.73
CA LEU A 378 -2.65 -5.02 -9.99
C LEU A 378 -2.29 -4.95 -11.49
N ALA A 379 -3.07 -4.16 -12.22
CA ALA A 379 -2.76 -3.83 -13.59
C ALA A 379 -1.68 -2.74 -13.64
N ASP A 380 -0.58 -3.02 -14.36
CA ASP A 380 0.59 -2.13 -14.41
C ASP A 380 0.26 -0.72 -14.94
N ARG A 381 -0.78 -0.59 -15.77
CA ARG A 381 -1.25 0.70 -16.31
C ARG A 381 -1.82 1.64 -15.24
N ASP A 382 -2.22 1.11 -14.09
CA ASP A 382 -2.85 1.86 -13.01
C ASP A 382 -1.81 2.30 -11.96
N ILE A 383 -0.54 1.93 -12.11
CA ILE A 383 0.54 2.24 -11.17
C ILE A 383 1.21 3.55 -11.58
N GLY A 384 1.21 4.52 -10.65
CA GLY A 384 1.78 5.85 -10.85
C GLY A 384 3.16 6.06 -10.21
N ILE A 385 3.67 5.10 -9.45
CA ILE A 385 4.99 5.17 -8.81
C ILE A 385 6.06 4.56 -9.70
N GLU A 386 7.30 5.02 -9.52
CA GLU A 386 8.44 4.52 -10.28
C GLU A 386 8.68 3.03 -10.00
N ARG A 387 8.96 2.30 -11.08
CA ARG A 387 9.25 0.87 -11.03
C ARG A 387 10.70 0.65 -10.58
N PRO A 388 10.99 -0.33 -9.69
CA PRO A 388 12.36 -0.64 -9.28
C PRO A 388 13.24 -0.94 -10.49
N ASP A 389 14.38 -0.24 -10.60
CA ASP A 389 15.37 -0.49 -11.65
C ASP A 389 16.28 -1.66 -11.26
N VAL A 390 15.87 -2.86 -11.67
CA VAL A 390 16.64 -4.09 -11.44
C VAL A 390 17.71 -4.33 -12.52
N LYS A 391 17.63 -3.63 -13.67
CA LYS A 391 18.53 -3.84 -14.82
C LYS A 391 19.77 -2.93 -14.76
N GLY A 392 19.65 -1.73 -14.19
CA GLY A 392 20.75 -0.78 -14.06
C GLY A 392 21.66 -0.99 -12.85
N SER A 393 21.23 -1.77 -11.84
CA SER A 393 22.04 -1.99 -10.64
C SER A 393 23.18 -2.97 -10.90
N ARG A 394 24.41 -2.54 -10.57
CA ARG A 394 25.59 -3.41 -10.58
C ARG A 394 25.51 -4.54 -9.57
N SER A 395 24.71 -4.39 -8.52
CA SER A 395 24.61 -5.36 -7.45
C SER A 395 23.16 -5.60 -7.04
N ARG A 396 22.71 -6.87 -7.07
CA ARG A 396 21.31 -7.23 -6.81
C ARG A 396 21.09 -7.74 -5.39
N SER A 397 20.05 -7.24 -4.73
CA SER A 397 19.53 -7.78 -3.47
C SER A 397 18.60 -8.99 -3.71
N ALA A 398 18.22 -9.71 -2.65
CA ALA A 398 17.26 -10.81 -2.76
C ALA A 398 15.89 -10.36 -3.28
N PHE A 399 15.46 -9.16 -2.88
CA PHE A 399 14.25 -8.55 -3.39
C PHE A 399 14.36 -8.21 -4.87
N ASP A 400 15.51 -7.72 -5.35
CA ASP A 400 15.71 -7.41 -6.77
C ASP A 400 15.57 -8.67 -7.64
N VAL A 401 16.18 -9.78 -7.22
CA VAL A 401 16.06 -11.08 -7.90
C VAL A 401 14.60 -11.56 -7.88
N TRP A 402 13.94 -11.52 -6.73
CA TRP A 402 12.52 -11.86 -6.59
C TRP A 402 11.62 -11.00 -7.47
N PHE A 403 11.89 -9.71 -7.54
CA PHE A 403 11.16 -8.76 -8.36
C PHE A 403 11.35 -9.05 -9.85
N ALA A 404 12.59 -9.31 -10.29
CA ALA A 404 12.88 -9.66 -11.68
C ALA A 404 12.20 -10.96 -12.11
N VAL A 405 12.22 -12.00 -11.28
CA VAL A 405 11.48 -13.24 -11.58
C VAL A 405 9.95 -12.99 -11.54
N SER A 406 9.45 -12.05 -10.73
CA SER A 406 8.03 -11.63 -10.75
C SER A 406 7.64 -10.86 -12.02
N ASP A 407 8.57 -10.07 -12.56
CA ASP A 407 8.39 -9.40 -13.86
C ASP A 407 8.35 -10.38 -15.02
N LEU A 408 9.25 -11.37 -14.98
CA LEU A 408 9.22 -12.51 -15.88
C LEU A 408 7.87 -13.23 -15.81
N LEU A 409 7.40 -13.52 -14.60
CA LEU A 409 6.12 -14.16 -14.38
C LEU A 409 4.94 -13.32 -14.87
N SER A 410 4.97 -12.00 -14.74
CA SER A 410 3.95 -11.11 -15.31
C SER A 410 3.85 -11.27 -16.84
N THR A 411 5.00 -11.44 -17.50
CA THR A 411 5.08 -11.72 -18.94
C THR A 411 4.53 -13.10 -19.27
N VAL A 412 4.93 -14.14 -18.51
CA VAL A 412 4.41 -15.49 -18.68
C VAL A 412 2.89 -15.54 -18.53
N ILE A 413 2.34 -14.95 -17.46
CA ILE A 413 0.89 -14.85 -17.22
C ILE A 413 0.15 -14.24 -18.42
N SER A 414 0.78 -13.32 -19.16
CA SER A 414 0.16 -12.66 -20.30
C SER A 414 -0.20 -13.64 -21.44
N PHE A 415 0.59 -14.70 -21.64
CA PHE A 415 0.34 -15.75 -22.65
C PHE A 415 -0.86 -16.63 -22.29
N TYR A 416 -1.17 -16.79 -21.00
CA TYR A 416 -2.28 -17.63 -20.52
C TYR A 416 -3.58 -16.85 -20.31
N ARG A 417 -3.63 -15.56 -20.65
CA ARG A 417 -4.87 -14.77 -20.51
C ARG A 417 -5.93 -15.26 -21.50
N PRO A 418 -7.22 -15.27 -21.12
CA PRO A 418 -8.30 -15.71 -22.02
C PRO A 418 -8.39 -14.94 -23.34
N SER A 419 -7.88 -13.70 -23.37
CA SER A 419 -7.85 -12.84 -24.56
C SER A 419 -6.51 -12.86 -25.30
N ALA A 420 -5.56 -13.71 -24.91
CA ALA A 420 -4.28 -13.84 -25.59
C ALA A 420 -4.49 -14.38 -27.02
N ASP A 421 -3.68 -13.90 -27.96
CA ASP A 421 -3.72 -14.41 -29.33
C ASP A 421 -3.25 -15.87 -29.31
N SER A 422 -4.10 -16.77 -29.80
CA SER A 422 -3.84 -18.21 -29.85
C SER A 422 -2.66 -18.58 -30.75
N ARG A 423 -2.15 -17.63 -31.56
CA ARG A 423 -0.97 -17.79 -32.40
C ARG A 423 0.34 -17.49 -31.67
N THR A 424 0.31 -16.70 -30.60
CA THR A 424 1.45 -16.46 -29.70
C THR A 424 1.42 -17.51 -28.61
N ILE A 425 2.08 -18.65 -28.85
CA ILE A 425 2.15 -19.75 -27.89
C ILE A 425 3.47 -19.63 -27.12
N GLY A 426 3.36 -19.14 -25.87
CA GLY A 426 4.48 -19.18 -24.92
C GLY A 426 5.69 -18.31 -25.30
N TRP A 427 6.78 -18.55 -24.58
CA TRP A 427 8.04 -17.81 -24.71
C TRP A 427 9.06 -18.67 -25.46
N GLU A 428 9.10 -18.54 -26.78
CA GLU A 428 9.89 -19.45 -27.65
C GLU A 428 11.39 -19.11 -27.71
N GLU A 429 11.78 -17.83 -27.62
CA GLU A 429 13.18 -17.40 -27.73
C GLU A 429 13.58 -16.37 -26.65
N GLY A 430 14.84 -16.45 -26.19
CA GLY A 430 15.42 -15.45 -25.28
C GLY A 430 14.83 -15.45 -23.87
N PHE A 431 14.33 -16.60 -23.39
CA PHE A 431 13.96 -16.74 -21.99
C PHE A 431 15.24 -16.67 -21.13
N PRO A 432 15.31 -15.77 -20.14
CA PRO A 432 16.53 -15.55 -19.39
C PRO A 432 16.85 -16.75 -18.49
N ALA A 433 18.13 -17.09 -18.39
CA ALA A 433 18.59 -18.06 -17.40
C ALA A 433 18.52 -17.49 -15.98
N PHE A 434 18.43 -18.34 -14.95
CA PHE A 434 18.40 -17.87 -13.56
C PHE A 434 19.66 -17.06 -13.23
N GLU A 435 20.80 -17.50 -13.73
CA GLU A 435 22.11 -16.84 -13.59
C GLU A 435 22.09 -15.42 -14.19
N GLU A 436 21.40 -15.19 -15.30
CA GLU A 436 21.23 -13.87 -15.91
C GLU A 436 20.35 -12.94 -15.06
N ILE A 437 19.38 -13.52 -14.33
CA ILE A 437 18.51 -12.78 -13.41
C ILE A 437 19.19 -12.51 -12.06
N VAL A 438 20.12 -13.36 -11.64
CA VAL A 438 20.93 -13.09 -10.43
C VAL A 438 22.05 -12.08 -10.72
N GLY A 439 22.68 -12.18 -11.90
CA GLY A 439 23.83 -11.36 -12.28
C GLY A 439 25.14 -11.81 -11.60
N ASP A 440 26.25 -11.20 -12.01
CA ASP A 440 27.60 -11.61 -11.60
C ASP A 440 28.03 -11.08 -10.21
N ASP A 441 27.41 -9.99 -9.75
CA ASP A 441 27.79 -9.31 -8.50
C ASP A 441 26.56 -9.24 -7.58
N VAL A 442 26.48 -10.20 -6.66
CA VAL A 442 25.43 -10.28 -5.66
C VAL A 442 25.94 -9.58 -4.41
N GLN A 443 25.27 -8.50 -3.95
CA GLN A 443 25.67 -7.91 -2.67
C GLN A 443 25.62 -8.98 -1.57
N GLY A 444 26.67 -9.03 -0.75
CA GLY A 444 26.94 -10.09 0.20
C GLY A 444 25.71 -10.70 0.90
N GLU A 445 25.69 -12.03 0.91
CA GLU A 445 24.78 -12.92 1.66
C GLU A 445 23.44 -13.34 1.02
N LEU A 446 23.35 -13.51 -0.31
CA LEU A 446 22.37 -14.52 -0.81
C LEU A 446 22.89 -15.91 -0.44
N ASP A 447 22.44 -16.43 0.70
CA ASP A 447 22.79 -17.78 1.10
C ASP A 447 22.22 -18.82 0.12
N PHE A 448 22.85 -19.99 0.05
CA PHE A 448 22.43 -21.07 -0.86
C PHE A 448 20.96 -21.47 -0.67
N ALA A 449 20.42 -21.32 0.54
CA ALA A 449 19.02 -21.61 0.81
C ALA A 449 18.09 -20.58 0.14
N THR A 450 18.44 -19.30 0.16
CA THR A 450 17.70 -18.24 -0.54
C THR A 450 17.79 -18.42 -2.04
N LEU A 451 18.99 -18.68 -2.59
CA LEU A 451 19.16 -18.96 -4.02
C LEU A 451 18.38 -20.20 -4.46
N GLY A 452 18.42 -21.28 -3.68
CA GLY A 452 17.65 -22.49 -3.95
C GLY A 452 16.13 -22.25 -3.95
N ALA A 453 15.64 -21.42 -3.03
CA ALA A 453 14.22 -21.04 -2.98
C ALA A 453 13.81 -20.18 -4.19
N LEU A 454 14.64 -19.19 -4.56
CA LEU A 454 14.40 -18.32 -5.71
C LEU A 454 14.50 -19.09 -7.04
N SER A 455 15.47 -19.99 -7.17
CA SER A 455 15.62 -20.87 -8.33
C SER A 455 14.42 -21.84 -8.45
N SER A 456 13.98 -22.44 -7.34
CA SER A 456 12.77 -23.27 -7.32
C SER A 456 11.53 -22.48 -7.71
N TRP A 457 11.45 -21.22 -7.28
CA TRP A 457 10.36 -20.34 -7.66
C TRP A 457 10.37 -20.03 -9.15
N MET A 458 11.52 -19.68 -9.73
CA MET A 458 11.70 -19.50 -11.17
C MET A 458 11.39 -20.78 -11.95
N GLY A 459 11.76 -21.96 -11.44
CA GLY A 459 11.43 -23.24 -12.07
C GLY A 459 9.92 -23.45 -12.25
N ASN A 460 9.08 -22.92 -11.36
CA ASN A 460 7.61 -22.95 -11.52
C ASN A 460 7.10 -21.93 -12.56
N VAL A 461 7.92 -20.97 -12.97
CA VAL A 461 7.62 -19.98 -14.03
C VAL A 461 7.95 -20.53 -15.43
N CYS A 462 8.88 -21.50 -15.52
CA CYS A 462 9.39 -22.05 -16.79
C CYS A 462 8.57 -23.23 -17.36
N ILE A 463 7.56 -23.73 -16.64
CA ILE A 463 6.68 -24.84 -17.05
C ILE A 463 5.34 -24.27 -17.47
#